data_AF-A0AAW0KTN6-F1
#
_entry.id   AF-A0AAW0KTN6-F1
#
_cell.length_a   1.000
_cell.length_b   1.000
_cell.length_c   1.000
_cell.angle_alpha   90.00
_cell.angle_beta   90.00
_cell.angle_gamma   90.00
#
_symmetry.space_group_name_H-M   'P 1'
#
loop_
_entity.id
_entity.type
_entity.pdbx_description
1 polymer ?
#
loop_
_entity_poly.entity_id
_entity_poly.type
_entity_poly.pdbx_seq_one_letter_code
_entity_poly.pdbx_strand_id
1 'polypeptide(L)'
;METFLRIRDLPSFCQASNLADPGLQLVANKTRQSPRAHSLILNTFEDLEGPVLSHIRTICPKIYTIGPLHAILKSKLESKTTLLQSQSPNSLFEVDRSCMVWLDAQPLKSVIYVSFGSVTIMTKDKLMEFWYGLVNSKKRFLWAIRPDLDVCDRVMVEKMVNHLMEDMRETFMKSIAKKARLAKESVSEGGSSYRNLDSLIKDIRLMSMATTK
;
A
#
# COMPACT_ATOMS: atom_id res chain seq x y z
N MET A 1 17.78 -5.33 -14.94
CA MET A 1 17.13 -5.06 -13.64
C MET A 1 18.10 -4.53 -12.57
N GLU A 2 19.41 -4.73 -12.73
CA GLU A 2 20.44 -4.56 -11.68
C GLU A 2 20.75 -3.12 -11.25
N THR A 3 20.17 -2.11 -11.90
CA THR A 3 20.46 -0.69 -11.63
C THR A 3 19.43 0.03 -10.76
N PHE A 4 18.31 -0.61 -10.39
CA PHE A 4 17.21 0.05 -9.66
C PHE A 4 17.22 -0.18 -8.14
N LEU A 5 17.55 -1.39 -7.68
CA LEU A 5 17.54 -1.75 -6.26
C LEU A 5 18.97 -1.83 -5.72
N ARG A 6 19.24 -1.13 -4.62
CA ARG A 6 20.48 -1.22 -3.86
C ARG A 6 20.31 -2.25 -2.74
N ILE A 7 21.41 -2.80 -2.22
CA ILE A 7 21.38 -3.75 -1.09
C ILE A 7 20.60 -3.17 0.11
N ARG A 8 20.75 -1.86 0.39
CA ARG A 8 20.04 -1.17 1.47
C ARG A 8 18.52 -1.07 1.29
N ASP A 9 18.01 -1.26 0.06
CA ASP A 9 16.59 -1.20 -0.27
C ASP A 9 15.92 -2.58 -0.12
N LEU A 10 16.72 -3.65 0.04
CA LEU A 10 16.23 -5.00 0.31
C LEU A 10 15.83 -5.16 1.79
N PRO A 11 14.91 -6.08 2.13
CA PRO A 11 14.59 -6.40 3.52
C PRO A 11 15.83 -6.80 4.34
N SER A 12 15.82 -6.58 5.65
CA SER A 12 16.97 -6.86 6.53
C SER A 12 17.46 -8.32 6.45
N PHE A 13 16.56 -9.29 6.34
CA PHE A 13 16.90 -10.70 6.15
C PHE A 13 17.59 -10.99 4.79
N CYS A 14 17.37 -10.16 3.76
CA CYS A 14 18.11 -10.23 2.49
C CYS A 14 19.48 -9.54 2.55
N GLN A 15 19.72 -8.71 3.58
CA GLN A 15 21.03 -8.10 3.85
C GLN A 15 21.90 -8.98 4.76
N ALA A 16 21.36 -10.09 5.28
CA ALA A 16 22.10 -11.01 6.14
C ALA A 16 23.25 -11.68 5.37
N SER A 17 24.46 -11.59 5.91
CA SER A 17 25.65 -12.26 5.38
C SER A 17 25.57 -13.80 5.42
N ASN A 18 24.54 -14.36 6.07
CA ASN A 18 24.36 -15.77 6.31
C ASN A 18 23.15 -16.32 5.53
N LEU A 19 23.41 -17.20 4.56
CA LEU A 19 22.37 -17.88 3.79
C LEU A 19 21.52 -18.86 4.62
N ALA A 20 21.93 -19.18 5.85
CA ALA A 20 21.13 -19.95 6.81
C ALA A 20 20.20 -19.09 7.68
N ASP A 21 20.06 -17.78 7.41
CA ASP A 21 19.07 -16.94 8.09
C ASP A 21 17.63 -17.52 7.92
N PRO A 22 16.88 -17.78 9.00
CA PRO A 22 15.57 -18.39 8.92
C PRO A 22 14.53 -17.57 8.14
N GLY A 23 14.61 -16.24 8.19
CA GLY A 23 13.72 -15.35 7.46
C GLY A 23 13.97 -15.40 5.95
N LEU A 24 15.25 -15.33 5.56
CA LEU A 24 15.69 -15.48 4.17
C LEU A 24 15.30 -16.86 3.61
N GLN A 25 15.57 -17.93 4.36
CA GLN A 25 15.18 -19.29 3.97
C GLN A 25 13.68 -19.44 3.81
N LEU A 26 12.88 -18.92 4.75
CA LEU A 26 11.42 -18.96 4.66
C LEU A 26 10.91 -18.24 3.40
N VAL A 27 11.37 -17.01 3.15
CA VAL A 27 10.94 -16.21 2.00
C VAL A 27 11.42 -16.83 0.69
N ALA A 28 12.66 -17.30 0.61
CA ALA A 28 13.19 -17.97 -0.58
C ALA A 28 12.42 -19.26 -0.90
N ASN A 29 12.15 -20.10 0.10
CA ASN A 29 11.42 -21.36 -0.10
C ASN A 29 9.95 -21.14 -0.49
N LYS A 30 9.26 -20.16 0.10
CA LYS A 30 7.91 -19.78 -0.33
C LYS A 30 7.90 -19.19 -1.75
N THR A 31 8.87 -18.35 -2.08
CA THR A 31 8.98 -17.75 -3.43
C THR A 31 9.25 -18.82 -4.50
N ARG A 32 10.14 -19.78 -4.23
CA ARG A 32 10.40 -20.93 -5.13
C ARG A 32 9.17 -21.82 -5.38
N GLN A 33 8.19 -21.81 -4.48
CA GLN A 33 6.93 -22.55 -4.64
C GLN A 33 5.87 -21.76 -5.43
N SER A 34 6.01 -20.44 -5.58
CA SER A 34 5.04 -19.60 -6.30
C SER A 34 4.71 -20.02 -7.75
N PRO A 35 5.63 -20.59 -8.56
CA PRO A 35 5.31 -21.05 -9.92
C PRO A 35 4.39 -22.29 -9.95
N ARG A 36 4.19 -22.95 -8.81
CA ARG A 36 3.25 -24.07 -8.66
C ARG A 36 1.81 -23.62 -8.42
N ALA A 37 1.59 -22.33 -8.16
CA ALA A 37 0.24 -21.78 -8.02
C ALA A 37 -0.44 -21.71 -9.39
N HIS A 38 -1.74 -22.01 -9.45
CA HIS A 38 -2.53 -21.88 -10.69
C HIS A 38 -2.52 -20.45 -11.25
N SER A 39 -2.52 -19.45 -10.36
CA SER A 39 -2.45 -18.03 -10.71
C SER A 39 -1.99 -17.20 -9.51
N LEU A 40 -1.31 -16.08 -9.76
CA LEU A 40 -1.03 -15.06 -8.74
C LEU A 40 -2.12 -13.99 -8.74
N ILE A 41 -2.54 -13.54 -7.55
CA ILE A 41 -3.47 -12.41 -7.37
C ILE A 41 -2.73 -11.32 -6.60
N LEU A 42 -2.60 -10.13 -7.19
CA LEU A 42 -1.78 -9.04 -6.66
C LEU A 42 -2.60 -7.75 -6.54
N ASN A 43 -2.50 -7.07 -5.39
CA ASN A 43 -3.13 -5.76 -5.15
C ASN A 43 -2.29 -4.62 -5.75
N THR A 44 -2.10 -4.67 -7.06
CA THR A 44 -1.36 -3.70 -7.88
C THR A 44 -2.01 -3.58 -9.27
N PHE A 45 -1.45 -2.79 -10.18
CA PHE A 45 -1.96 -2.60 -11.55
C PHE A 45 -0.85 -2.27 -12.56
N GLU A 46 -1.14 -2.47 -13.86
CA GLU A 46 -0.12 -2.40 -14.92
C GLU A 46 0.55 -1.03 -15.04
N ASP A 47 -0.20 0.07 -14.97
CA ASP A 47 0.36 1.42 -15.09
C ASP A 47 1.26 1.84 -13.90
N LEU A 48 1.27 1.06 -12.82
CA LEU A 48 2.15 1.26 -11.67
C LEU A 48 3.42 0.41 -11.75
N GLU A 49 3.30 -0.87 -12.12
CA GLU A 49 4.38 -1.86 -11.99
C GLU A 49 4.64 -2.70 -13.26
N GLY A 50 4.10 -2.30 -14.41
CA GLY A 50 4.13 -3.05 -15.68
C GLY A 50 5.47 -3.69 -16.06
N PRO A 51 6.63 -3.01 -15.94
CA PRO A 51 7.94 -3.62 -16.17
C PRO A 51 8.25 -4.80 -15.24
N VAL A 52 7.92 -4.68 -13.95
CA VAL A 52 8.11 -5.75 -12.94
C VAL A 52 7.13 -6.89 -13.20
N LEU A 53 5.86 -6.56 -13.44
CA LEU A 53 4.80 -7.53 -13.74
C LEU A 53 5.11 -8.35 -14.99
N SER A 54 5.70 -7.74 -16.01
CA SER A 54 6.17 -8.42 -17.22
C SER A 54 7.28 -9.44 -16.93
N HIS A 55 8.18 -9.18 -15.98
CA HIS A 55 9.17 -10.15 -15.55
C HIS A 55 8.53 -11.28 -14.72
N ILE A 56 7.60 -10.97 -13.80
CA ILE A 56 6.89 -12.01 -13.03
C ILE A 56 6.10 -12.95 -13.96
N ARG A 57 5.52 -12.43 -15.06
CA ARG A 57 4.82 -13.25 -16.08
C ARG A 57 5.70 -14.31 -16.74
N THR A 58 7.02 -14.12 -16.83
CA THR A 58 7.93 -15.15 -17.37
C THR A 58 8.08 -16.35 -16.43
N ILE A 59 7.78 -16.17 -15.14
CA ILE A 59 7.88 -17.18 -14.07
C ILE A 59 6.49 -17.76 -13.76
N CYS A 60 5.48 -16.90 -13.68
CA CYS A 60 4.08 -17.24 -13.41
C CYS A 60 3.21 -16.59 -14.50
N PRO A 61 2.91 -17.27 -15.62
CA PRO A 61 2.22 -16.64 -16.76
C PRO A 61 0.84 -16.06 -16.43
N LYS A 62 0.15 -16.63 -15.44
CA LYS A 62 -1.22 -16.29 -15.05
C LYS A 62 -1.23 -15.38 -13.82
N ILE A 63 -1.36 -14.07 -14.05
CA ILE A 63 -1.37 -13.03 -12.99
C ILE A 63 -2.59 -12.14 -13.12
N TYR A 64 -3.29 -11.96 -12.01
CA TYR A 64 -4.40 -11.03 -11.84
C TYR A 64 -3.98 -9.84 -10.99
N THR A 65 -3.67 -8.72 -11.64
CA THR A 65 -3.41 -7.44 -10.96
C THR A 65 -4.75 -6.73 -10.75
N ILE A 66 -5.27 -6.80 -9.52
CA ILE A 66 -6.62 -6.35 -9.13
C ILE A 66 -6.58 -5.19 -8.12
N GLY A 67 -5.55 -4.35 -8.21
CA GLY A 67 -5.36 -3.19 -7.33
C GLY A 67 -5.70 -1.84 -7.97
N PRO A 68 -5.83 -0.78 -7.16
CA PRO A 68 -5.89 -0.83 -5.70
C PRO A 68 -7.30 -1.22 -5.21
N LEU A 69 -7.39 -2.27 -4.39
CA LEU A 69 -8.66 -2.86 -3.94
C LEU A 69 -9.63 -1.84 -3.32
N HIS A 70 -9.12 -0.85 -2.58
CA HIS A 70 -9.95 0.19 -1.96
C HIS A 70 -10.68 1.08 -3.00
N ALA A 71 -10.07 1.32 -4.16
CA ALA A 71 -10.68 2.11 -5.24
C ALA A 71 -11.69 1.27 -6.06
N ILE A 72 -11.45 -0.04 -6.21
CA ILE A 72 -12.42 -0.98 -6.79
C ILE A 72 -13.69 -1.03 -5.94
N LEU A 73 -13.54 -1.14 -4.61
CA LEU A 73 -14.69 -1.12 -3.71
C LEU A 73 -15.49 0.18 -3.83
N LYS A 74 -14.80 1.33 -3.85
CA LYS A 74 -15.44 2.65 -3.98
C LYS A 74 -16.23 2.80 -5.28
N SER A 75 -15.62 2.47 -6.43
CA SER A 75 -16.30 2.55 -7.74
C SER A 75 -17.51 1.61 -7.85
N LYS A 76 -17.43 0.41 -7.27
CA LYS A 76 -18.58 -0.53 -7.21
C LYS A 76 -19.67 -0.15 -6.21
N LEU A 77 -19.38 0.71 -5.24
CA LEU A 77 -20.37 1.23 -4.29
C LEU A 77 -21.07 2.48 -4.84
N GLU A 78 -20.31 3.41 -5.44
CA GLU A 78 -20.84 4.61 -6.12
C GLU A 78 -21.86 4.23 -7.21
N SER A 79 -21.61 3.16 -7.98
CA SER A 79 -22.52 2.62 -8.99
C SER A 79 -23.74 1.86 -8.46
N LYS A 80 -23.85 1.64 -7.14
CA LYS A 80 -24.96 0.91 -6.47
C LYS A 80 -25.68 1.73 -5.40
N THR A 81 -25.41 3.03 -5.29
CA THR A 81 -25.88 3.82 -4.14
C THR A 81 -27.36 4.19 -4.27
N THR A 82 -28.20 3.39 -3.62
CA THR A 82 -29.40 3.89 -2.92
C THR A 82 -29.59 3.27 -1.53
N LEU A 83 -28.91 2.16 -1.17
CA LEU A 83 -29.26 1.37 0.03
C LEU A 83 -28.11 0.95 0.97
N LEU A 84 -26.82 1.29 0.73
CA LEU A 84 -25.68 0.78 1.52
C LEU A 84 -24.68 1.87 1.98
N GLN A 85 -25.17 2.99 2.53
CA GLN A 85 -24.29 4.06 3.06
C GLN A 85 -23.77 3.82 4.49
N SER A 86 -24.34 2.88 5.24
CA SER A 86 -23.88 2.50 6.58
C SER A 86 -23.13 1.17 6.55
N GLN A 87 -21.95 1.14 7.18
CA GLN A 87 -21.08 -0.03 7.41
C GLN A 87 -20.38 -0.59 6.16
N SER A 88 -19.09 -0.24 6.02
CA SER A 88 -18.15 -1.02 5.21
C SER A 88 -17.80 -2.32 5.98
N PRO A 89 -18.12 -3.53 5.47
CA PRO A 89 -17.92 -4.79 6.21
C PRO A 89 -16.44 -5.23 6.31
N ASN A 90 -15.49 -4.38 5.90
CA ASN A 90 -14.07 -4.71 5.75
C ASN A 90 -13.21 -4.23 6.92
N SER A 91 -13.80 -3.67 7.98
CA SER A 91 -13.08 -3.37 9.22
C SER A 91 -13.29 -4.50 10.22
N LEU A 92 -12.20 -5.05 10.76
CA LEU A 92 -12.23 -6.05 11.83
C LEU A 92 -12.64 -5.46 13.19
N PHE A 93 -12.68 -4.13 13.29
CA PHE A 93 -12.99 -3.37 14.50
C PHE A 93 -14.00 -2.26 14.20
N GLU A 94 -14.67 -1.75 15.23
CA GLU A 94 -15.47 -0.54 15.10
C GLU A 94 -14.62 0.65 14.62
N VAL A 95 -15.17 1.43 13.69
CA VAL A 95 -14.43 2.52 13.04
C VAL A 95 -14.63 3.80 13.85
N ASP A 96 -13.61 4.19 14.62
CA ASP A 96 -13.58 5.52 15.23
C ASP A 96 -13.60 6.61 14.14
N ARG A 97 -14.55 7.53 14.27
CA ARG A 97 -14.74 8.70 13.40
C ARG A 97 -14.55 10.03 14.12
N SER A 98 -14.13 10.03 15.39
CA SER A 98 -13.90 11.23 16.20
C SER A 98 -12.98 12.24 15.50
N CYS A 99 -11.91 11.75 14.86
CA CYS A 99 -10.95 12.55 14.13
C CYS A 99 -11.52 13.22 12.87
N MET A 100 -12.62 12.71 12.29
CA MET A 100 -13.24 13.28 11.10
C MET A 100 -13.83 14.67 11.39
N VAL A 101 -14.49 14.84 12.54
CA VAL A 101 -15.04 16.14 12.97
C VAL A 101 -13.95 17.21 13.07
N TRP A 102 -12.76 16.82 13.53
CA TRP A 102 -11.61 17.72 13.56
C TRP A 102 -11.04 17.99 12.16
N LEU A 103 -10.93 16.97 11.29
CA LEU A 103 -10.44 17.10 9.92
C LEU A 103 -11.33 18.00 9.05
N ASP A 104 -12.64 17.86 9.16
CA ASP A 104 -13.64 18.61 8.38
C ASP A 104 -13.59 20.12 8.69
N ALA A 105 -13.09 20.50 9.87
CA ALA A 105 -12.87 21.88 10.27
C ALA A 105 -11.54 22.49 9.76
N GLN A 106 -10.67 21.72 9.09
CA GLN A 106 -9.36 22.20 8.62
C GLN A 106 -9.38 22.66 7.16
N PRO A 107 -8.56 23.65 6.76
CA PRO A 107 -8.43 24.04 5.36
C PRO A 107 -7.98 22.89 4.46
N LEU A 108 -8.47 22.86 3.21
CA LEU A 108 -8.12 21.81 2.24
C LEU A 108 -6.59 21.67 2.07
N LYS A 109 -6.10 20.42 2.11
CA LYS A 109 -4.67 20.07 1.90
C LYS A 109 -3.73 20.75 2.91
N SER A 110 -4.21 21.04 4.14
CA SER A 110 -3.42 21.70 5.20
C SER A 110 -2.97 20.79 6.35
N VAL A 111 -3.45 19.54 6.40
CA VAL A 111 -3.12 18.55 7.46
C VAL A 111 -2.16 17.50 6.94
N ILE A 112 -1.10 17.22 7.71
CA ILE A 112 -0.19 16.09 7.49
C ILE A 112 -0.77 14.84 8.17
N TYR A 113 -0.96 13.74 7.44
CA TYR A 113 -1.26 12.44 8.06
C TYR A 113 0.05 11.68 8.31
N VAL A 114 0.22 11.15 9.52
CA VAL A 114 1.40 10.39 9.94
C VAL A 114 0.96 9.02 10.45
N SER A 115 1.55 7.95 9.91
CA SER A 115 1.34 6.57 10.36
C SER A 115 2.50 5.69 9.89
N PHE A 116 2.91 4.75 10.75
CA PHE A 116 3.95 3.75 10.47
C PHE A 116 3.36 2.34 10.29
N GLY A 117 2.03 2.23 10.21
CA GLY A 117 1.34 0.96 10.09
C GLY A 117 1.42 0.07 11.35
N SER A 118 0.98 -1.17 11.18
CA SER A 118 0.77 -2.16 12.26
C SER A 118 1.97 -3.07 12.56
N VAL A 119 3.09 -2.91 11.85
CA VAL A 119 4.27 -3.80 11.99
C VAL A 119 5.53 -3.06 12.42
N THR A 120 5.71 -1.79 12.08
CA THR A 120 6.86 -0.98 12.52
C THR A 120 6.87 -0.83 14.04
N ILE A 121 8.06 -0.75 14.63
CA ILE A 121 8.35 -0.68 16.06
C ILE A 121 9.11 0.65 16.30
N MET A 122 8.69 1.50 17.28
CA MET A 122 9.27 2.85 17.52
C MET A 122 9.08 3.52 18.94
N THR A 123 9.99 3.37 19.93
CA THR A 123 9.95 4.01 21.29
C THR A 123 9.84 5.52 21.20
N LYS A 124 9.39 6.06 22.32
CA LYS A 124 9.98 7.21 22.98
C LYS A 124 11.01 8.03 22.18
N ASP A 125 12.28 7.67 21.99
CA ASP A 125 13.26 8.68 21.52
C ASP A 125 12.94 9.20 20.11
N LYS A 126 12.88 8.34 19.08
CA LYS A 126 12.44 8.74 17.71
C LYS A 126 10.98 9.21 17.69
N LEU A 127 10.11 8.68 18.55
CA LEU A 127 8.74 9.19 18.69
C LEU A 127 8.75 10.65 19.17
N MET A 128 9.58 10.99 20.14
CA MET A 128 9.80 12.35 20.63
C MET A 128 10.45 13.22 19.56
N GLU A 129 11.36 12.70 18.75
CA GLU A 129 11.97 13.45 17.64
C GLU A 129 10.98 13.71 16.49
N PHE A 130 10.13 12.73 16.14
CA PHE A 130 8.98 12.96 15.26
C PHE A 130 8.03 14.00 15.85
N TRP A 131 7.73 13.93 17.16
CA TRP A 131 6.89 14.90 17.86
C TRP A 131 7.49 16.31 17.80
N TYR A 132 8.77 16.48 18.15
CA TYR A 132 9.47 17.76 18.07
C TYR A 132 9.48 18.30 16.63
N GLY A 133 9.75 17.46 15.63
CA GLY A 133 9.69 17.85 14.22
C GLY A 133 8.28 18.32 13.80
N LEU A 134 7.24 17.57 14.18
CA LEU A 134 5.85 17.92 13.88
C LEU A 134 5.42 19.23 14.55
N VAL A 135 5.73 19.42 15.84
CA VAL A 135 5.44 20.66 16.57
C VAL A 135 6.20 21.85 15.99
N ASN A 136 7.51 21.70 15.76
CA ASN A 136 8.36 22.77 15.22
C ASN A 136 8.00 23.15 13.77
N SER A 137 7.43 22.23 12.99
CA SER A 137 6.93 22.52 11.63
C SER A 137 5.80 23.55 11.58
N LYS A 138 5.11 23.77 12.72
CA LYS A 138 3.90 24.62 12.87
C LYS A 138 2.78 24.24 11.88
N LYS A 139 2.78 23.02 11.35
CA LYS A 139 1.72 22.48 10.49
C LYS A 139 0.70 21.73 11.33
N ARG A 140 -0.54 21.65 10.84
CA ARG A 140 -1.56 20.77 11.41
C ARG A 140 -1.19 19.32 11.07
N PHE A 141 -1.30 18.41 12.00
CA PHE A 141 -1.04 17.00 11.76
C PHE A 141 -2.06 16.10 12.46
N LEU A 142 -2.32 14.94 11.88
CA LEU A 142 -3.06 13.83 12.46
C LEU A 142 -2.13 12.62 12.49
N TRP A 143 -1.76 12.17 13.69
CA TRP A 143 -0.81 11.08 13.87
C TRP A 143 -1.49 9.86 14.50
N ALA A 144 -1.52 8.75 13.76
CA ALA A 144 -1.89 7.44 14.30
C ALA A 144 -0.71 6.87 15.11
N ILE A 145 -0.72 7.07 16.43
CA ILE A 145 0.22 6.48 17.38
C ILE A 145 -0.34 5.15 17.90
N ARG A 146 0.50 4.13 18.01
CA ARG A 146 0.15 2.85 18.63
C ARG A 146 0.75 2.72 20.05
N PRO A 147 0.15 1.95 20.96
CA PRO A 147 0.67 1.78 22.32
C PRO A 147 2.00 1.00 22.44
N ASP A 148 2.42 0.28 21.41
CA ASP A 148 3.37 -0.84 21.48
C ASP A 148 4.71 -0.63 20.72
N LEU A 149 5.14 0.62 20.58
CA LEU A 149 6.27 1.00 19.71
C LEU A 149 7.59 1.15 20.52
N ASP A 150 8.68 0.46 20.11
CA ASP A 150 10.07 0.48 20.69
C ASP A 150 11.23 0.77 19.61
N VAL A 151 12.34 1.52 19.85
CA VAL A 151 12.93 2.53 18.89
C VAL A 151 14.33 2.33 18.30
N CYS A 152 14.58 3.06 17.21
CA CYS A 152 15.92 3.37 16.66
C CYS A 152 16.04 4.87 16.22
N ASP A 153 16.96 5.22 15.31
CA ASP A 153 17.62 6.54 15.15
C ASP A 153 16.87 7.83 14.67
N ARG A 154 17.36 8.99 15.13
CA ARG A 154 16.87 10.39 15.10
C ARG A 154 17.07 11.15 13.78
N VAL A 155 18.25 11.04 13.14
CA VAL A 155 18.74 12.05 12.16
C VAL A 155 18.07 11.99 10.78
N MET A 156 17.49 10.85 10.40
CA MET A 156 16.93 10.64 9.05
C MET A 156 15.52 11.23 8.88
N VAL A 157 14.80 11.37 9.99
CA VAL A 157 13.38 11.76 10.05
C VAL A 157 13.18 13.25 9.80
N GLU A 158 13.92 14.07 10.54
CA GLU A 158 13.87 15.53 10.48
C GLU A 158 14.10 16.05 9.06
N LYS A 159 15.12 15.51 8.39
CA LYS A 159 15.46 15.85 7.00
C LYS A 159 14.38 15.45 6.01
N MET A 160 13.71 14.32 6.21
CA MET A 160 12.60 13.88 5.35
C MET A 160 11.36 14.77 5.47
N VAL A 161 10.99 15.17 6.69
CA VAL A 161 9.79 16.00 6.93
C VAL A 161 10.00 17.43 6.40
N ASN A 162 11.15 18.05 6.68
CA ASN A 162 11.41 19.43 6.26
C ASN A 162 11.53 19.53 4.72
N HIS A 163 12.29 18.64 4.09
CA HIS A 163 12.46 18.63 2.63
C HIS A 163 11.16 18.32 1.87
N LEU A 164 10.27 17.48 2.43
CA LEU A 164 8.96 17.19 1.85
C LEU A 164 8.04 18.41 1.82
N MET A 165 8.14 19.29 2.83
CA MET A 165 7.16 20.36 3.07
C MET A 165 7.55 21.71 2.46
N GLU A 166 8.84 21.96 2.20
CA GLU A 166 9.33 23.21 1.61
C GLU A 166 9.78 23.04 0.15
N ASP A 167 10.80 22.22 -0.13
CA ASP A 167 11.38 22.09 -1.49
C ASP A 167 10.52 21.24 -2.45
N MET A 168 9.97 20.14 -1.95
CA MET A 168 9.41 19.07 -2.80
C MET A 168 7.89 19.08 -2.93
N ARG A 169 7.19 20.01 -2.25
CA ARG A 169 5.73 19.97 -2.11
C ARG A 169 4.99 19.89 -3.46
N GLU A 170 5.38 20.68 -4.45
CA GLU A 170 4.70 20.68 -5.75
C GLU A 170 4.96 19.37 -6.53
N THR A 171 6.21 18.91 -6.58
CA THR A 171 6.61 17.66 -7.22
C THR A 171 5.94 16.44 -6.58
N PHE A 172 5.85 16.43 -5.25
CA PHE A 172 5.16 15.40 -4.48
C PHE A 172 3.65 15.40 -4.76
N MET A 173 3.01 16.58 -4.75
CA MET A 173 1.58 16.69 -5.07
C MET A 173 1.27 16.31 -6.53
N LYS A 174 2.13 16.67 -7.49
CA LYS A 174 2.04 16.21 -8.90
C LYS A 174 2.16 14.68 -8.99
N SER A 175 3.09 14.08 -8.23
CA SER A 175 3.28 12.62 -8.16
C SER A 175 2.06 11.90 -7.55
N ILE A 176 1.52 12.41 -6.44
CA ILE A 176 0.27 11.90 -5.83
C ILE A 176 -0.89 12.02 -6.83
N ALA A 177 -1.08 13.18 -7.44
CA ALA A 177 -2.16 13.39 -8.42
C ALA A 177 -2.04 12.42 -9.61
N LYS A 178 -0.83 12.21 -10.14
CA LYS A 178 -0.57 11.21 -11.19
C LYS A 178 -0.92 9.80 -10.73
N LYS A 179 -0.43 9.36 -9.56
CA LYS A 179 -0.72 8.01 -9.02
C LYS A 179 -2.21 7.81 -8.74
N ALA A 180 -2.89 8.81 -8.18
CA ALA A 180 -4.33 8.78 -7.93
C ALA A 180 -5.15 8.73 -9.23
N ARG A 181 -4.73 9.46 -10.28
CA ARG A 181 -5.34 9.39 -11.62
C ARG A 181 -5.20 7.98 -12.21
N LEU A 182 -3.98 7.44 -12.25
CA LEU A 182 -3.72 6.10 -12.78
C LEU A 182 -4.50 5.01 -11.99
N ALA A 183 -4.57 5.13 -10.67
CA ALA A 183 -5.37 4.26 -9.81
C ALA A 183 -6.88 4.37 -10.05
N LYS A 184 -7.39 5.54 -10.46
CA LYS A 184 -8.80 5.71 -10.86
C LYS A 184 -9.07 5.10 -12.23
N GLU A 185 -8.15 5.29 -13.18
CA GLU A 185 -8.26 4.76 -14.54
C GLU A 185 -8.18 3.22 -14.55
N SER A 186 -7.27 2.62 -13.78
CA SER A 186 -7.09 1.16 -13.73
C SER A 186 -8.32 0.41 -13.18
N VAL A 187 -9.11 1.03 -12.30
CA VAL A 187 -10.34 0.45 -11.73
C VAL A 187 -11.63 0.86 -12.45
N SER A 188 -11.57 1.86 -13.34
CA SER A 188 -12.70 2.26 -14.16
C SER A 188 -13.05 1.20 -15.21
N GLU A 189 -14.24 1.28 -15.82
CA GLU A 189 -14.65 0.34 -16.86
C GLU A 189 -13.64 0.33 -18.02
N GLY A 190 -13.20 -0.86 -18.42
CA GLY A 190 -12.12 -1.02 -19.40
C GLY A 190 -10.70 -0.71 -18.86
N GLY A 191 -10.53 -0.41 -17.57
CA GLY A 191 -9.23 -0.32 -16.90
C GLY A 191 -8.54 -1.68 -16.75
N SER A 192 -7.23 -1.68 -16.46
CA SER A 192 -6.45 -2.93 -16.30
C SER A 192 -7.00 -3.83 -15.20
N SER A 193 -7.28 -3.25 -14.03
CA SER A 193 -7.71 -3.96 -12.83
C SER A 193 -9.18 -4.37 -12.92
N TYR A 194 -10.00 -3.57 -13.60
CA TYR A 194 -11.36 -3.94 -13.98
C TYR A 194 -11.37 -5.22 -14.83
N ARG A 195 -10.61 -5.25 -15.95
CA ARG A 195 -10.52 -6.43 -16.83
C ARG A 195 -9.94 -7.65 -16.12
N ASN A 196 -8.92 -7.47 -15.29
CA ASN A 196 -8.30 -8.56 -14.54
C ASN A 196 -9.26 -9.14 -13.48
N LEU A 197 -10.06 -8.32 -12.82
CA LEU A 197 -11.07 -8.78 -11.88
C LEU A 197 -12.18 -9.57 -12.58
N ASP A 198 -12.67 -9.10 -13.73
CA ASP A 198 -13.67 -9.84 -14.52
C ASP A 198 -13.12 -11.18 -15.05
N SER A 199 -11.86 -11.20 -15.48
CA SER A 199 -11.18 -12.43 -15.93
C SER A 199 -11.01 -13.42 -14.77
N LEU A 200 -10.59 -12.95 -13.60
CA LEU A 200 -10.51 -13.75 -12.37
C LEU A 200 -11.88 -14.34 -11.98
N ILE A 201 -12.96 -13.55 -12.04
CA ILE A 201 -14.32 -14.02 -11.73
C ILE A 201 -14.78 -15.09 -12.73
N LYS A 202 -14.51 -14.91 -14.03
CA LYS A 202 -14.82 -15.91 -15.07
C LYS A 202 -14.08 -17.21 -14.81
N ASP A 203 -12.79 -17.13 -14.53
CA ASP A 203 -11.93 -18.28 -14.25
C ASP A 203 -12.36 -19.07 -13.00
N ILE A 204 -12.69 -18.38 -11.91
CA ILE A 204 -13.20 -19.03 -10.68
C ILE A 204 -14.48 -19.81 -10.97
N ARG A 205 -15.40 -19.25 -11.78
CA ARG A 205 -16.63 -19.93 -12.19
C ARG A 205 -16.35 -21.16 -13.07
N LEU A 206 -15.41 -21.05 -14.01
CA LEU A 206 -15.03 -22.19 -14.86
C LEU A 206 -14.39 -23.32 -14.04
N MET A 207 -13.55 -22.99 -13.06
CA MET A 207 -12.95 -23.97 -12.15
C MET A 207 -13.98 -24.68 -11.27
N SER A 208 -14.99 -23.97 -10.74
CA SER A 208 -16.04 -24.62 -9.93
C SER A 208 -16.88 -25.59 -10.76
N MET A 209 -17.21 -25.24 -12.01
CA MET A 209 -17.94 -26.12 -12.92
C MET A 209 -17.13 -27.37 -13.32
N ALA A 210 -15.81 -27.23 -13.49
CA ALA A 210 -14.92 -28.34 -13.84
C ALA A 210 -14.71 -29.37 -12.71
N THR A 211 -14.96 -28.98 -11.44
CA THR A 211 -14.76 -29.84 -10.26
C THR A 211 -16.05 -30.58 -9.85
N THR A 212 -17.16 -30.38 -10.58
CA THR A 212 -18.46 -31.02 -10.31
C THR A 212 -18.78 -32.14 -11.32
N LYS A 213 -17.74 -32.80 -11.84
CA LYS A 213 -17.78 -33.99 -12.69
C LYS A 213 -16.78 -35.01 -12.19
#